data_AF-H9XAH4-F1
#
_entry.id   AF-H9XAH4-F1
#
_cell.length_a   1.000
_cell.length_b   1.000
_cell.length_c   1.000
_cell.angle_alpha   90.00
_cell.angle_beta   90.00
_cell.angle_gamma   90.00
#
_symmetry.space_group_name_H-M   'P 1'
#
loop_
_entity.id
_entity.type
_entity.pdbx_description
1 polymer ?
#
loop_
_entity_poly.entity_id
_entity_poly.type
_entity_poly.pdbx_seq_one_letter_code
_entity_poly.pdbx_strand_id
1 'polypeptide(L)'
;AVNADGFLARDITFENAAGPGSQQAVALRVDSDHSAFYNCAFLGHQDTLYTHILRQFYRNCRIEGTVDFIFGDSAAIFENCLILLRPRQINS
;
A
#
# COMPACT_ATOMS: atom_id res chain seq x y z
N ALA A 1 -7.86 6.98 -3.79
CA ALA A 1 -8.63 5.80 -3.39
C ALA A 1 -9.17 5.12 -4.63
N VAL A 2 -9.30 3.79 -4.62
CA VAL A 2 -9.86 2.98 -5.71
C VAL A 2 -11.19 2.41 -5.24
N ASN A 3 -12.29 2.85 -5.85
CA ASN A 3 -13.64 2.41 -5.49
C ASN A 3 -14.33 1.60 -6.59
N ALA A 4 -13.67 1.41 -7.74
CA ALA A 4 -14.24 0.73 -8.90
C ALA A 4 -13.85 -0.75 -8.86
N ASP A 5 -14.82 -1.66 -8.87
CA ASP A 5 -14.57 -3.10 -8.89
C ASP A 5 -13.80 -3.53 -10.16
N GLY A 6 -12.99 -4.58 -10.02
CA GLY A 6 -12.15 -5.09 -11.11
C GLY A 6 -11.02 -4.14 -11.51
N PHE A 7 -10.66 -3.16 -10.67
CA PHE A 7 -9.57 -2.23 -10.95
C PHE A 7 -8.25 -2.97 -11.16
N LEU A 8 -7.53 -2.59 -12.20
CA LEU A 8 -6.21 -3.12 -12.53
C LEU A 8 -5.20 -1.99 -12.66
N ALA A 9 -4.07 -2.13 -11.96
CA ALA A 9 -2.90 -1.27 -12.16
C ALA A 9 -1.66 -2.12 -12.41
N ARG A 10 -0.76 -1.58 -13.24
CA ARG A 10 0.52 -2.22 -13.57
C ARG A 10 1.62 -1.19 -13.82
N ASP A 11 2.85 -1.53 -13.46
CA ASP A 11 4.08 -0.78 -13.76
C ASP A 11 4.01 0.70 -13.31
N ILE A 12 3.44 0.96 -12.13
CA ILE A 12 3.27 2.31 -11.58
C ILE A 12 3.57 2.38 -10.07
N THR A 13 4.00 3.55 -9.61
CA THR A 13 4.24 3.86 -8.19
C THR A 13 3.13 4.75 -7.63
N PHE A 14 2.62 4.40 -6.45
CA PHE A 14 1.79 5.25 -5.59
C PHE A 14 2.61 5.65 -4.38
N GLU A 15 2.80 6.95 -4.16
CA GLU A 15 3.66 7.46 -3.09
C GLU A 15 2.97 8.58 -2.30
N ASN A 16 3.12 8.52 -0.97
CA ASN A 16 2.85 9.65 -0.09
C ASN A 16 4.14 10.07 0.60
N ALA A 17 4.69 11.23 0.20
CA ALA A 17 5.99 11.74 0.65
C ALA A 17 5.92 12.55 1.96
N ALA A 18 4.84 12.44 2.73
CA ALA A 18 4.75 13.06 4.04
C ALA A 18 5.85 12.50 4.98
N GLY A 19 6.57 13.39 5.66
CA GLY A 19 7.81 13.03 6.38
C GLY A 19 7.61 12.20 7.66
N PRO A 20 8.70 11.75 8.30
CA PRO A 20 8.65 10.84 9.46
C PRO A 20 7.90 11.35 10.70
N GLY A 21 7.77 12.67 10.85
CA GLY A 21 7.01 13.33 11.92
C GLY A 21 5.54 13.57 11.58
N SER A 22 5.14 13.32 10.32
CA SER A 22 3.72 13.29 9.97
C SER A 22 3.12 11.99 10.50
N GLN A 23 1.87 12.07 10.96
CA GLN A 23 1.13 10.93 11.48
C GLN A 23 0.67 10.03 10.31
N GLN A 24 -0.53 9.47 10.35
CA GLN A 24 -1.07 8.61 9.28
C GLN A 24 -1.02 9.30 7.89
N ALA A 25 -0.43 8.64 6.89
CA ALA A 25 -0.26 9.18 5.55
C ALA A 25 -0.41 8.10 4.46
N VAL A 26 -1.66 7.88 4.03
CA VAL A 26 -2.00 6.84 3.03
C VAL A 26 -1.51 7.19 1.63
N ALA A 27 -0.78 6.28 0.99
CA ALA A 27 -0.40 6.34 -0.41
C ALA A 27 -1.50 5.79 -1.32
N LEU A 28 -2.12 4.67 -0.94
CA LEU A 28 -3.30 4.14 -1.62
C LEU A 28 -4.29 3.50 -0.65
N ARG A 29 -5.57 3.84 -0.82
CA ARG A 29 -6.71 3.15 -0.20
C ARG A 29 -7.50 2.40 -1.27
N VAL A 30 -7.82 1.13 -1.01
CA VAL A 30 -8.51 0.24 -1.95
C VAL A 30 -9.81 -0.27 -1.34
N ASP A 31 -10.91 0.07 -2.00
CA ASP A 31 -12.31 -0.29 -1.73
C ASP A 31 -12.93 -0.97 -2.95
N SER A 32 -12.24 -1.96 -3.50
CA SER A 32 -12.56 -2.54 -4.80
C SER A 32 -12.47 -4.05 -4.74
N ASP A 33 -13.57 -4.72 -5.07
CA ASP A 33 -13.60 -6.16 -5.17
C ASP A 33 -12.93 -6.64 -6.47
N HIS A 34 -12.25 -7.79 -6.39
CA HIS A 34 -11.48 -8.35 -7.51
C HIS A 34 -10.45 -7.38 -8.11
N SER A 35 -9.91 -6.47 -7.29
CA SER A 35 -8.82 -5.59 -7.72
C SER A 35 -7.49 -6.33 -7.78
N ALA A 36 -6.64 -5.96 -8.74
CA ALA A 36 -5.30 -6.50 -8.83
C ALA A 36 -4.23 -5.48 -9.23
N PHE A 37 -3.04 -5.68 -8.67
CA PHE A 37 -1.87 -4.82 -8.86
C PHE A 37 -0.68 -5.68 -9.27
N TYR A 38 -0.01 -5.32 -10.36
CA TYR A 38 1.12 -6.08 -10.92
C TYR A 38 2.35 -5.19 -11.09
N ASN A 39 3.51 -5.56 -10.56
CA ASN A 39 4.72 -4.74 -10.67
C ASN A 39 4.51 -3.28 -10.19
N CYS A 40 3.68 -3.07 -9.17
CA CYS A 40 3.44 -1.74 -8.62
C CYS A 40 4.35 -1.48 -7.41
N ALA A 41 4.57 -0.20 -7.10
CA ALA A 41 5.21 0.20 -5.84
C ALA A 41 4.26 1.05 -4.98
N PHE A 42 4.28 0.84 -3.68
CA PHE A 42 3.52 1.58 -2.68
C PHE A 42 4.49 2.09 -1.63
N LEU A 43 4.71 3.41 -1.62
CA LEU A 43 5.78 4.04 -0.84
C LEU A 43 5.20 5.04 0.16
N GLY A 44 5.63 4.95 1.40
CA GLY A 44 5.25 5.90 2.44
C GLY A 44 5.95 5.65 3.76
N HIS A 45 5.36 6.18 4.83
CA HIS A 45 5.79 5.98 6.21
C HIS A 45 4.71 5.21 6.97
N GLN A 46 3.93 5.90 7.80
CA GLN A 46 2.82 5.30 8.54
C GLN A 46 1.58 5.18 7.65
N ASP A 47 0.88 4.04 7.72
CA ASP A 47 -0.39 3.77 7.02
C ASP A 47 -0.29 3.81 5.47
N THR A 48 0.83 3.33 4.89
CA THR A 48 1.11 3.46 3.45
C THR A 48 0.04 2.84 2.53
N LEU A 49 -0.27 1.55 2.69
CA LEU A 49 -1.24 0.83 1.88
C LEU A 49 -2.45 0.41 2.72
N TYR A 50 -3.57 1.08 2.49
CA TYR A 50 -4.84 0.79 3.14
C TYR A 50 -5.65 -0.20 2.31
N THR A 51 -5.46 -1.50 2.58
CA THR A 51 -6.26 -2.59 2.01
C THR A 51 -7.60 -2.68 2.75
N HIS A 52 -8.44 -1.67 2.55
CA HIS A 52 -9.58 -1.40 3.43
C HIS A 52 -10.56 -2.57 3.53
N ILE A 53 -11.09 -3.05 2.40
CA ILE A 53 -12.12 -4.10 2.36
C ILE A 53 -12.06 -4.94 1.07
N LEU A 54 -12.80 -6.06 1.03
CA LEU A 54 -13.06 -6.91 -0.15
C LEU A 54 -11.83 -7.69 -0.64
N ARG A 55 -11.90 -8.32 -1.83
CA ARG A 55 -10.87 -9.22 -2.34
C ARG A 55 -9.87 -8.47 -3.20
N GLN A 56 -8.59 -8.57 -2.85
CA GLN A 56 -7.51 -7.82 -3.50
C GLN A 56 -6.30 -8.71 -3.77
N PHE A 57 -5.63 -8.53 -4.91
CA PHE A 57 -4.46 -9.30 -5.29
C PHE A 57 -3.27 -8.40 -5.66
N TYR A 58 -2.12 -8.61 -5.01
CA TYR A 58 -0.90 -7.86 -5.25
C TYR A 58 0.18 -8.84 -5.69
N ARG A 59 0.76 -8.66 -6.89
CA ARG A 59 1.78 -9.55 -7.43
C ARG A 59 3.02 -8.80 -7.91
N ASN A 60 4.19 -9.29 -7.51
CA ASN A 60 5.48 -8.68 -7.85
C ASN A 60 5.57 -7.20 -7.44
N CYS A 61 4.86 -6.81 -6.38
CA CYS A 61 4.83 -5.42 -5.93
C CYS A 61 5.91 -5.14 -4.89
N ARG A 62 6.32 -3.87 -4.77
CA ARG A 62 7.12 -3.36 -3.66
C ARG A 62 6.23 -2.57 -2.71
N ILE A 63 6.28 -2.87 -1.42
CA ILE A 63 5.60 -2.10 -0.38
C ILE A 63 6.62 -1.68 0.66
N GLU A 64 6.70 -0.38 0.95
CA GLU A 64 7.66 0.20 1.89
C GLU A 64 6.98 1.15 2.88
N GLY A 65 7.26 0.98 4.17
CA GLY A 65 6.80 1.90 5.21
C GLY A 65 7.35 1.59 6.60
N THR A 66 6.85 2.30 7.62
CA THR A 66 7.34 2.26 9.00
C THR A 66 6.38 1.55 9.96
N VAL A 67 5.22 2.14 10.22
CA VAL A 67 4.20 1.66 11.17
C VAL A 67 2.93 1.34 10.40
N ASP A 68 2.34 0.17 10.65
CA ASP A 68 1.06 -0.29 10.09
C ASP A 68 0.92 -0.02 8.57
N PHE A 69 2.03 -0.15 7.85
CA PHE A 69 2.14 0.33 6.48
C PHE A 69 1.43 -0.56 5.45
N ILE A 70 0.92 -1.71 5.89
CA ILE A 70 -0.12 -2.50 5.23
C ILE A 70 -1.19 -2.78 6.29
N PHE A 71 -2.40 -2.25 6.10
CA PHE A 71 -3.46 -2.35 7.10
C PHE A 71 -4.85 -2.37 6.46
N GLY A 72 -5.85 -2.85 7.21
CA GLY A 72 -7.25 -2.92 6.81
C GLY A 72 -7.87 -4.30 7.04
N ASP A 73 -9.06 -4.52 6.48
CA ASP A 73 -9.91 -5.71 6.70
C ASP A 73 -10.22 -6.48 5.40
N SER A 74 -9.43 -6.26 4.35
CA SER A 74 -9.59 -6.97 3.08
C SER A 74 -9.14 -8.43 3.16
N ALA A 75 -9.73 -9.28 2.31
CA ALA A 75 -9.11 -10.54 1.92
C ALA A 75 -8.04 -10.27 0.85
N ALA A 76 -6.83 -9.90 1.29
CA ALA A 76 -5.71 -9.58 0.41
C ALA A 76 -4.67 -10.71 0.33
N ILE A 77 -4.18 -10.98 -0.88
CA ILE A 77 -3.04 -11.86 -1.12
C ILE A 77 -1.89 -11.04 -1.72
N PHE A 78 -0.70 -11.22 -1.16
CA PHE A 78 0.55 -10.63 -1.64
C PHE A 78 1.47 -11.74 -2.15
N GLU A 79 1.54 -11.92 -3.46
CA GLU A 79 2.35 -12.96 -4.11
C GLU A 79 3.64 -12.38 -4.66
N ASN A 80 4.79 -12.94 -4.27
CA ASN A 80 6.11 -12.53 -4.77
C ASN A 80 6.38 -11.01 -4.59
N CYS A 81 5.84 -10.42 -3.52
CA CYS A 81 6.04 -9.01 -3.20
C CYS A 81 7.30 -8.82 -2.36
N LEU A 82 7.96 -7.68 -2.55
CA LEU A 82 9.02 -7.21 -1.68
C LEU A 82 8.43 -6.28 -0.62
N ILE A 83 8.39 -6.73 0.63
CA ILE A 83 7.85 -5.97 1.77
C ILE A 83 9.02 -5.45 2.60
N LEU A 84 9.25 -4.13 2.58
CA LEU A 84 10.43 -3.49 3.16
C LEU A 84 10.06 -2.60 4.34
N LEU A 85 10.73 -2.85 5.48
CA LEU A 85 10.69 -1.97 6.63
C LEU A 85 11.60 -0.76 6.38
N ARG A 86 11.04 0.45 6.47
CA ARG A 86 11.80 1.69 6.51
C ARG A 86 12.20 1.97 7.97
N PRO A 87 13.48 2.28 8.27
CA PRO A 87 13.88 2.70 9.60
C PRO A 87 13.11 3.95 10.04
N ARG A 88 12.58 3.94 11.26
CA ARG A 88 11.97 5.13 11.86
C ARG A 88 13.07 6.18 12.05
N GLN A 89 12.90 7.35 11.46
CA GLN A 89 13.81 8.46 11.71
C GLN A 89 13.35 9.15 13.00
N ILE A 90 14.15 9.01 14.07
CA ILE A 90 13.81 9.48 15.42
C ILE A 90 14.19 10.95 15.64
N ASN A 91 14.96 11.55 14.73
CA ASN A 91 15.40 12.94 14.83
C ASN A 91 14.91 13.73 13.61
N SER A 92 13.92 14.60 13.81
CA SER A 92 13.49 15.65 12.87
C SER A 92 13.61 17.01 13.55
#